data_AF-A0AA35TY58-F1
#
_entry.id   AF-A0AA35TY58-F1
#
_cell.length_a   1.000
_cell.length_b   1.000
_cell.length_c   1.000
_cell.angle_alpha   90.00
_cell.angle_beta   90.00
_cell.angle_gamma   90.00
#
_symmetry.space_group_name_H-M   'P 1'
#
loop_
_entity.id
_entity.type
_entity.pdbx_description
1 polymer ?
#
loop_
_entity_poly.entity_id
_entity_poly.type
_entity_poly.pdbx_seq_one_letter_code
_entity_poly.pdbx_strand_id
1 'polypeptide(L)'
;MREGRPGRRCYCTFELVFLTGQEEIETAFEMLKERVARLGSRIGELIILPIYANLPSDMQAKIFEPTPPGARKVVLATNIAETSLTIDGIIYVIDPGFCKQKSYNPRTGMESLVVVPCSKASSNQRAGRSGRVAPGKCFRLFTSWAYHNEMEESSIPEIQRTNLGNVALLLKSLGINDLIHFDFMDPPPPETLVLALEQLYALGALNHMGELTKWQSSGYSMQWCFDNFIQYRSMRRARDVREQIEGLITRVEIEMVSNASEDVPIRKAITAGYYYHTGVLSKGGYKTVKHQQTVHIHPTSSLFEKLPRWVVYYELVFTTKEYMRQVIEIESSWLLDVAPHYYKQNDLSESNKRIPKNFKS
;
A
#
# COMPACT_ATOMS: atom_id res chain seq x y z
N MET A 1 -22.07 19.99 -58.07
CA MET A 1 -21.31 20.25 -56.83
C MET A 1 -20.94 18.90 -56.22
N ARG A 2 -19.77 18.76 -55.56
CA ARG A 2 -19.45 17.56 -54.78
C ARG A 2 -19.62 17.90 -53.31
N GLU A 3 -20.52 17.21 -52.61
CA GLU A 3 -20.69 17.40 -51.17
C GLU A 3 -19.39 17.02 -50.45
N GLY A 4 -18.90 17.93 -49.61
CA GLY A 4 -17.70 17.69 -48.83
C GLY A 4 -17.98 16.59 -47.82
N ARG A 5 -17.18 15.51 -47.85
CA ARG A 5 -17.18 14.52 -46.75
C ARG A 5 -16.98 15.30 -45.44
N PRO A 6 -17.82 15.09 -44.42
CA PRO A 6 -17.69 15.83 -43.16
C PRO A 6 -16.27 15.66 -42.64
N GLY A 7 -15.62 16.79 -42.37
CA GLY A 7 -14.20 16.81 -42.05
C GLY A 7 -13.89 15.83 -40.92
N ARG A 8 -12.87 14.98 -41.11
CA ARG A 8 -12.31 14.22 -39.99
C ARG A 8 -11.95 15.23 -38.92
N ARG A 9 -12.67 15.24 -37.79
CA ARG A 9 -12.23 15.99 -36.61
C ARG A 9 -10.80 15.55 -36.33
N CYS A 10 -9.87 16.50 -36.34
CA CYS A 10 -8.53 16.27 -35.83
C CYS A 10 -8.63 16.15 -34.31
N TYR A 11 -9.12 14.98 -33.86
CA TYR A 11 -8.93 14.54 -32.49
C TYR A 11 -7.42 14.58 -32.24
N CYS A 12 -6.99 15.46 -31.33
CA CYS A 12 -5.58 15.58 -30.99
C CYS A 12 -5.12 14.21 -30.52
N THR A 13 -4.06 13.66 -31.13
CA THR A 13 -3.67 12.26 -30.86
C THR A 13 -2.97 12.18 -29.52
N PHE A 14 -3.52 11.44 -28.56
CA PHE A 14 -2.84 11.07 -27.33
C PHE A 14 -2.28 9.64 -27.42
N GLU A 15 -1.02 9.50 -27.05
CA GLU A 15 -0.25 8.25 -27.02
C GLU A 15 0.19 8.00 -25.56
N LEU A 16 -0.04 6.80 -25.03
CA LEU A 16 0.38 6.39 -23.68
C LEU A 16 1.44 5.30 -23.78
N VAL A 17 2.58 5.48 -23.13
CA VAL A 17 3.70 4.52 -23.13
C VAL A 17 3.94 4.06 -21.69
N PHE A 18 3.92 2.74 -21.47
CA PHE A 18 4.25 2.16 -20.17
C PHE A 18 5.76 1.90 -20.04
N LEU A 19 6.35 2.30 -18.91
CA LEU A 19 7.76 2.11 -18.53
C LEU A 19 7.84 1.70 -17.06
N THR A 20 8.98 1.17 -16.59
CA THR A 20 9.07 0.56 -15.25
C THR A 20 9.34 1.57 -14.13
N GLY A 21 9.97 2.72 -14.41
CA GLY A 21 10.31 3.72 -13.40
C GLY A 21 10.86 5.03 -13.95
N GLN A 22 11.17 5.95 -13.03
CA GLN A 22 11.62 7.32 -13.31
C GLN A 22 12.80 7.40 -14.29
N GLU A 23 13.87 6.64 -14.05
CA GLU A 23 15.09 6.63 -14.86
C GLU A 23 14.85 6.26 -16.33
N GLU A 24 14.01 5.24 -16.58
CA GLU A 24 13.57 4.87 -17.93
C GLU A 24 12.71 5.95 -18.57
N ILE A 25 11.80 6.58 -17.80
CA ILE A 25 10.91 7.63 -18.27
C ILE A 25 11.71 8.89 -18.67
N GLU A 26 12.69 9.29 -17.88
CA GLU A 26 13.54 10.46 -18.14
C GLU A 26 14.52 10.21 -19.30
N THR A 27 15.07 8.99 -19.39
CA THR A 27 15.89 8.56 -20.55
C THR A 27 15.04 8.55 -21.84
N ALA A 28 13.84 7.96 -21.80
CA ALA A 28 12.93 7.93 -22.94
C ALA A 28 12.43 9.32 -23.33
N PHE A 29 12.22 10.22 -22.36
CA PHE A 29 11.84 11.62 -22.59
C PHE A 29 12.89 12.35 -23.42
N GLU A 30 14.16 12.34 -23.01
CA GLU A 30 15.24 13.00 -23.76
C GLU A 30 15.52 12.32 -25.10
N MET A 31 15.49 10.98 -25.19
CA MET A 31 15.63 10.26 -26.47
C MET A 31 14.52 10.59 -27.47
N LEU A 32 13.28 10.76 -27.01
CA LEU A 32 12.16 11.17 -27.87
C LEU A 32 12.29 12.64 -28.28
N LYS A 33 12.65 13.53 -27.35
CA LYS A 33 12.87 14.96 -27.57
C LYS A 33 14.00 15.23 -28.57
N GLU A 34 15.12 14.50 -28.48
CA GLU A 34 16.21 14.54 -29.46
C GLU A 34 15.76 14.04 -30.86
N ARG A 35 14.97 12.96 -30.91
CA ARG A 35 14.40 12.44 -32.18
C ARG A 35 13.40 13.41 -32.82
N VAL A 36 12.56 14.08 -32.02
CA VAL A 36 11.64 15.14 -32.48
C VAL A 36 12.44 16.30 -33.09
N ALA A 37 13.48 16.77 -32.40
CA ALA A 37 14.35 17.83 -32.92
C ALA A 37 15.03 17.45 -34.24
N ARG A 38 15.50 16.21 -34.39
CA ARG A 38 16.07 15.69 -35.66
C ARG A 38 15.05 15.55 -36.79
N LEU A 39 13.78 15.28 -36.49
CA LEU A 39 12.71 15.19 -37.48
C LEU A 39 12.21 16.56 -37.93
N GLY A 40 12.26 17.56 -37.04
CA GLY A 40 11.94 18.96 -37.34
C GLY A 40 10.56 19.12 -37.98
N SER A 41 10.48 19.91 -39.05
CA SER A 41 9.22 20.20 -39.77
C SER A 41 8.59 19.01 -40.52
N ARG A 42 9.17 17.80 -40.45
CA ARG A 42 8.57 16.58 -41.03
C ARG A 42 7.42 16.00 -40.18
N ILE A 43 7.26 16.46 -38.95
CA ILE A 43 6.20 16.04 -38.03
C ILE A 43 5.48 17.26 -37.43
N GLY A 44 4.23 17.06 -37.01
CA GLY A 44 3.53 18.03 -36.15
C GLY A 44 4.12 18.04 -34.74
N GLU A 45 3.81 19.10 -33.99
CA GLU A 45 4.27 19.30 -32.61
C GLU A 45 3.98 18.08 -31.72
N LEU A 46 4.97 17.69 -30.90
CA LEU A 46 4.89 16.54 -30.00
C LEU A 46 5.16 16.95 -28.55
N ILE A 47 4.09 17.07 -27.77
CA ILE A 47 4.15 17.38 -26.33
C ILE A 47 4.40 16.07 -25.58
N ILE A 48 5.61 15.90 -25.06
CA ILE A 48 6.00 14.73 -24.26
C ILE A 48 5.87 15.10 -22.78
N LEU A 49 5.24 14.24 -21.97
CA LEU A 49 5.06 14.46 -20.53
C LEU A 49 5.34 13.18 -19.73
N PRO A 50 6.20 13.21 -18.70
CA PRO A 50 6.41 12.08 -17.79
C PRO A 50 5.30 11.98 -16.74
N ILE A 51 5.03 10.78 -16.23
CA ILE A 51 4.26 10.59 -14.99
C ILE A 51 4.70 9.34 -14.20
N TYR A 52 5.14 9.59 -12.96
CA TYR A 52 5.58 8.59 -11.99
C TYR A 52 5.26 9.07 -10.56
N ALA A 53 5.27 8.16 -9.59
CA ALA A 53 4.75 8.42 -8.24
C ALA A 53 5.39 9.61 -7.49
N ASN A 54 6.68 9.88 -7.73
CA ASN A 54 7.43 10.97 -7.09
C ASN A 54 7.33 12.32 -7.83
N LEU A 55 6.58 12.42 -8.94
CA LEU A 55 6.50 13.64 -9.74
C LEU A 55 5.70 14.73 -8.98
N PRO A 56 6.20 15.98 -8.87
CA PRO A 56 5.45 17.09 -8.30
C PRO A 56 4.04 17.29 -8.89
N SER A 57 3.07 17.65 -8.05
CA SER A 57 1.65 17.69 -8.41
C SER A 57 1.29 18.71 -9.50
N ASP A 58 2.05 19.81 -9.61
CA ASP A 58 1.93 20.78 -10.70
C ASP A 58 2.36 20.17 -12.05
N MET A 59 3.37 19.29 -12.04
CA MET A 59 3.80 18.57 -13.24
C MET A 59 2.88 17.38 -13.55
N GLN A 60 2.28 16.75 -12.54
CA GLN A 60 1.17 15.81 -12.75
C GLN A 60 -0.07 16.50 -13.34
N ALA A 61 -0.34 17.77 -13.03
CA ALA A 61 -1.49 18.48 -13.61
C ALA A 61 -1.38 18.62 -15.15
N LYS A 62 -0.16 18.79 -15.68
CA LYS A 62 0.11 19.02 -17.12
C LYS A 62 -0.35 17.89 -18.04
N ILE A 63 -0.44 16.64 -17.55
CA ILE A 63 -0.99 15.55 -18.38
C ILE A 63 -2.47 15.77 -18.74
N PHE A 64 -3.23 16.48 -17.89
CA PHE A 64 -4.65 16.79 -18.11
C PHE A 64 -4.91 18.04 -18.95
N GLU A 65 -3.90 18.89 -19.17
CA GLU A 65 -4.05 20.10 -20.01
C GLU A 65 -4.46 19.74 -21.46
N PRO A 66 -5.35 20.51 -22.11
CA PRO A 66 -5.80 20.20 -23.46
C PRO A 66 -4.67 20.34 -24.48
N THR A 67 -4.47 19.31 -25.31
CA THR A 67 -3.48 19.32 -26.40
C THR A 67 -3.85 20.38 -27.45
N PRO A 68 -2.93 21.28 -27.86
CA PRO A 68 -3.19 22.30 -28.87
C PRO A 68 -3.64 21.73 -30.23
N PRO A 69 -4.45 22.46 -31.01
CA PRO A 69 -4.92 22.00 -32.32
C PRO A 69 -3.76 21.69 -33.28
N GLY A 70 -3.65 20.44 -33.72
CA GLY A 70 -2.59 19.99 -34.62
C GLY A 70 -1.35 19.40 -33.93
N ALA A 71 -1.20 19.62 -32.62
CA ALA A 71 -0.21 18.93 -31.79
C ALA A 71 -0.69 17.51 -31.42
N ARG A 72 0.26 16.67 -30.98
CA ARG A 72 0.02 15.35 -30.40
C ARG A 72 0.62 15.32 -28.98
N LYS A 73 0.02 14.57 -28.05
CA LYS A 73 0.55 14.38 -26.69
C LYS A 73 1.04 12.94 -26.49
N VAL A 74 2.22 12.78 -25.89
CA VAL A 74 2.77 11.48 -25.47
C VAL A 74 2.94 11.51 -23.96
N VAL A 75 2.32 10.57 -23.26
CA VAL A 75 2.48 10.40 -21.82
C VAL A 75 3.37 9.18 -21.56
N LEU A 76 4.49 9.40 -20.86
CA LEU A 76 5.44 8.36 -20.47
C LEU A 76 5.17 7.98 -19.01
N ALA A 77 4.52 6.85 -18.78
CA ALA A 77 3.91 6.51 -17.50
C ALA A 77 4.47 5.23 -16.88
N THR A 78 4.50 5.16 -15.55
CA THR A 78 4.54 3.87 -14.86
C THR A 78 3.15 3.18 -14.86
N ASN A 79 3.03 2.06 -14.15
CA ASN A 79 1.75 1.40 -13.87
C ASN A 79 0.71 2.30 -13.14
N ILE A 80 1.06 3.52 -12.73
CA ILE A 80 0.09 4.53 -12.26
C ILE A 80 -1.02 4.83 -13.30
N ALA A 81 -0.73 4.69 -14.60
CA ALA A 81 -1.72 4.82 -15.68
C ALA A 81 -2.48 3.52 -16.01
N GLU A 82 -2.13 2.39 -15.39
CA GLU A 82 -2.79 1.08 -15.61
C GLU A 82 -4.15 1.02 -14.94
N THR A 83 -4.26 1.62 -13.74
CA THR A 83 -5.46 1.70 -12.91
C THR A 83 -5.83 3.16 -12.59
N SER A 84 -4.99 3.84 -11.80
CA SER A 84 -5.29 5.02 -11.00
C SER A 84 -5.53 6.34 -11.74
N LEU A 85 -5.20 6.44 -13.03
CA LEU A 85 -5.34 7.68 -13.81
C LEU A 85 -6.24 7.49 -15.04
N THR A 86 -7.16 8.42 -15.24
CA THR A 86 -8.06 8.48 -16.40
C THR A 86 -7.70 9.69 -17.26
N ILE A 87 -6.76 9.49 -18.19
CA ILE A 87 -6.42 10.50 -19.20
C ILE A 87 -7.33 10.25 -20.41
N ASP A 88 -8.22 11.20 -20.69
CA ASP A 88 -9.13 11.09 -21.82
C ASP A 88 -8.43 11.38 -23.16
N GLY A 89 -8.97 10.84 -24.24
CA GLY A 89 -8.44 11.03 -25.59
C GLY A 89 -7.29 10.10 -25.99
N ILE A 90 -6.81 9.20 -25.11
CA ILE A 90 -5.84 8.15 -25.48
C ILE A 90 -6.43 7.29 -26.62
N ILE A 91 -5.72 7.25 -27.74
CA ILE A 91 -6.05 6.43 -28.93
C ILE A 91 -4.96 5.37 -29.18
N TYR A 92 -3.75 5.58 -28.68
CA TYR A 92 -2.64 4.62 -28.81
C TYR A 92 -2.03 4.29 -27.45
N VAL A 93 -1.84 3.00 -27.18
CA VAL A 93 -1.07 2.48 -26.04
C VAL A 93 0.15 1.72 -26.57
N ILE A 94 1.30 1.90 -25.95
CA ILE A 94 2.51 1.09 -26.13
C ILE A 94 2.80 0.39 -24.80
N ASP A 95 2.83 -0.94 -24.82
CA ASP A 95 3.02 -1.79 -23.65
C ASP A 95 4.23 -2.72 -23.84
N PRO A 96 5.38 -2.41 -23.21
CA PRO A 96 6.53 -3.29 -23.20
C PRO A 96 6.34 -4.60 -22.43
N GLY A 97 5.26 -4.75 -21.65
CA GLY A 97 4.98 -5.98 -20.90
C GLY A 97 5.67 -6.09 -19.53
N PHE A 98 6.31 -5.02 -19.03
CA PHE A 98 7.02 -5.03 -17.74
C PHE A 98 6.38 -4.10 -16.68
N CYS A 99 6.74 -4.32 -15.42
CA CYS A 99 6.52 -3.39 -14.30
C CYS A 99 7.62 -3.53 -13.24
N LYS A 100 7.71 -2.56 -12.32
CA LYS A 100 8.64 -2.60 -11.17
C LYS A 100 7.85 -2.96 -9.91
N GLN A 101 8.30 -3.99 -9.20
CA GLN A 101 7.56 -4.62 -8.11
C GLN A 101 8.46 -4.70 -6.86
N LYS A 102 7.93 -4.34 -5.68
CA LYS A 102 8.66 -4.61 -4.42
C LYS A 102 8.66 -6.11 -4.14
N SER A 103 9.84 -6.63 -3.84
CA SER A 103 10.14 -7.97 -3.36
C SER A 103 10.82 -7.90 -2.00
N TYR A 104 10.88 -9.03 -1.28
CA TYR A 104 11.58 -9.15 0.00
C TYR A 104 12.26 -10.50 0.08
N ASN A 105 13.55 -10.50 0.42
CA ASN A 105 14.23 -11.73 0.78
C ASN A 105 14.13 -11.93 2.29
N PRO A 106 13.32 -12.90 2.76
CA PRO A 106 13.08 -13.07 4.18
C PRO A 106 14.37 -13.48 4.90
N ARG A 107 15.23 -14.32 4.31
CA ARG A 107 16.48 -14.76 4.97
C ARG A 107 17.48 -13.62 5.23
N THR A 108 17.38 -12.51 4.50
CA THR A 108 18.35 -11.40 4.60
C THR A 108 17.74 -10.09 5.10
N GLY A 109 16.47 -10.07 5.51
CA GLY A 109 15.79 -8.87 6.02
C GLY A 109 15.61 -7.72 5.01
N MET A 110 15.94 -7.90 3.73
CA MET A 110 16.02 -6.81 2.73
C MET A 110 14.79 -6.74 1.82
N GLU A 111 14.16 -5.56 1.74
CA GLU A 111 13.29 -5.20 0.60
C GLU A 111 14.13 -4.83 -0.63
N SER A 112 13.65 -5.14 -1.83
CA SER A 112 14.21 -4.64 -3.09
C SER A 112 13.12 -4.31 -4.11
N LEU A 113 13.44 -3.45 -5.09
CA LEU A 113 12.57 -3.07 -6.20
C LEU A 113 13.09 -3.70 -7.49
N VAL A 114 12.47 -4.82 -7.90
CA VAL A 114 12.86 -5.60 -9.07
C VAL A 114 11.94 -5.31 -10.27
N VAL A 115 12.47 -5.40 -11.48
CA VAL A 115 11.66 -5.36 -12.71
C VAL A 115 11.23 -6.78 -13.06
N VAL A 116 9.94 -6.95 -13.38
CA VAL A 116 9.32 -8.25 -13.71
C VAL A 116 8.36 -8.10 -14.89
N PRO A 117 8.06 -9.18 -15.62
CA PRO A 117 6.92 -9.21 -16.54
C PRO A 117 5.61 -8.88 -15.82
N CYS A 118 4.71 -8.17 -16.50
CA CYS A 118 3.37 -7.90 -15.98
C CYS A 118 2.43 -9.11 -16.21
N SER A 119 1.30 -9.12 -15.51
CA SER A 119 0.28 -10.18 -15.70
C SER A 119 -0.52 -9.97 -16.99
N LYS A 120 -1.15 -11.04 -17.49
CA LYS A 120 -2.14 -10.96 -18.58
C LYS A 120 -3.26 -9.98 -18.23
N ALA A 121 -3.77 -10.04 -17.00
CA ALA A 121 -4.75 -9.07 -16.49
C ALA A 121 -4.24 -7.61 -16.55
N SER A 122 -2.98 -7.36 -16.15
CA SER A 122 -2.34 -6.04 -16.26
C SER A 122 -2.27 -5.56 -17.71
N SER A 123 -1.74 -6.36 -18.64
CA SER A 123 -1.65 -5.95 -20.05
C SER A 123 -3.02 -5.78 -20.71
N ASN A 124 -4.06 -6.49 -20.26
CA ASN A 124 -5.43 -6.25 -20.71
C ASN A 124 -5.99 -4.90 -20.19
N GLN A 125 -5.69 -4.53 -18.94
CA GLN A 125 -6.02 -3.20 -18.40
C GLN A 125 -5.28 -2.07 -19.12
N ARG A 126 -3.99 -2.27 -19.47
CA ARG A 126 -3.20 -1.34 -20.29
C ARG A 126 -3.84 -1.14 -21.67
N ALA A 127 -4.13 -2.24 -22.38
CA ALA A 127 -4.80 -2.19 -23.68
C ALA A 127 -6.18 -1.49 -23.61
N GLY A 128 -6.92 -1.68 -22.52
CA GLY A 128 -8.20 -1.00 -22.27
C GLY A 128 -8.12 0.52 -22.12
N ARG A 129 -6.93 1.14 -22.02
CA ARG A 129 -6.80 2.60 -21.93
C ARG A 129 -7.05 3.32 -23.26
N SER A 130 -6.75 2.71 -24.42
CA SER A 130 -6.99 3.34 -25.74
C SER A 130 -8.39 3.14 -26.32
N GLY A 131 -9.24 2.30 -25.71
CA GLY A 131 -10.60 2.03 -26.21
C GLY A 131 -11.71 2.95 -25.70
N ARG A 132 -11.37 4.02 -24.95
CA ARG A 132 -12.34 4.74 -24.09
C ARG A 132 -13.19 5.79 -24.79
N VAL A 133 -12.59 6.56 -25.70
CA VAL A 133 -13.25 7.72 -26.36
C VAL A 133 -13.49 7.47 -27.86
N ALA A 134 -12.67 6.61 -28.46
CA ALA A 134 -12.72 6.25 -29.87
C ALA A 134 -12.09 4.85 -30.08
N PRO A 135 -12.24 4.22 -31.26
CA PRO A 135 -11.52 2.99 -31.59
C PRO A 135 -9.99 3.22 -31.64
N GLY A 136 -9.30 2.82 -30.57
CA GLY A 136 -7.85 2.91 -30.45
C GLY A 136 -7.09 1.63 -30.83
N LYS A 137 -5.79 1.63 -30.56
CA LYS A 137 -4.90 0.47 -30.72
C LYS A 137 -3.98 0.30 -29.51
N CYS A 138 -3.51 -0.93 -29.28
CA CYS A 138 -2.48 -1.25 -28.31
C CYS A 138 -1.34 -2.00 -29.01
N PHE A 139 -0.12 -1.50 -28.87
CA PHE A 139 1.10 -2.10 -29.38
C PHE A 139 1.83 -2.81 -28.24
N ARG A 140 1.67 -4.13 -28.15
CA ARG A 140 2.42 -4.99 -27.22
C ARG A 140 3.79 -5.30 -27.83
N LEU A 141 4.88 -5.12 -27.07
CA LEU A 141 6.25 -5.37 -27.56
C LEU A 141 6.74 -6.81 -27.29
N PHE A 142 5.81 -7.73 -27.08
CA PHE A 142 6.04 -9.15 -26.79
C PHE A 142 5.13 -10.02 -27.66
N THR A 143 5.50 -11.29 -27.84
CA THR A 143 4.78 -12.18 -28.77
C THR A 143 3.45 -12.67 -28.18
N SER A 144 2.53 -13.09 -29.05
CA SER A 144 1.30 -13.76 -28.60
C SER A 144 1.59 -15.11 -27.90
N TRP A 145 2.77 -15.70 -28.13
CA TRP A 145 3.20 -16.90 -27.42
C TRP A 145 3.59 -16.57 -25.98
N ALA A 146 4.41 -15.53 -25.77
CA ALA A 146 4.76 -15.03 -24.44
C ALA A 146 3.50 -14.62 -23.65
N TYR A 147 2.57 -13.90 -24.30
CA TYR A 147 1.29 -13.52 -23.71
C TYR A 147 0.40 -14.69 -23.27
N HIS A 148 0.58 -15.89 -23.82
CA HIS A 148 -0.19 -17.08 -23.40
C HIS A 148 0.58 -17.99 -22.44
N ASN A 149 1.90 -18.12 -22.60
CA ASN A 149 2.72 -19.17 -21.96
C ASN A 149 3.75 -18.63 -20.95
N GLU A 150 4.24 -17.39 -21.08
CA GLU A 150 5.21 -16.79 -20.15
C GLU A 150 4.53 -15.89 -19.11
N MET A 151 3.44 -15.22 -19.48
CA MET A 151 2.77 -14.25 -18.61
C MET A 151 1.75 -14.93 -17.68
N GLU A 152 1.94 -14.71 -16.38
CA GLU A 152 0.99 -15.11 -15.33
C GLU A 152 -0.39 -14.47 -15.54
N GLU A 153 -1.46 -15.17 -15.17
CA GLU A 153 -2.84 -14.67 -15.35
C GLU A 153 -3.11 -13.44 -14.49
N SER A 154 -2.64 -13.47 -13.24
CA SER A 154 -2.77 -12.42 -12.23
C SER A 154 -1.46 -12.21 -11.48
N SER A 155 -1.21 -11.00 -10.99
CA SER A 155 -0.01 -10.74 -10.18
C SER A 155 -0.11 -11.37 -8.79
N ILE A 156 1.02 -11.91 -8.30
CA ILE A 156 1.17 -12.32 -6.90
C ILE A 156 0.80 -11.11 -6.01
N PRO A 157 -0.14 -11.27 -5.04
CA PRO A 157 -0.62 -10.14 -4.26
C PRO A 157 0.56 -9.41 -3.60
N GLU A 158 0.46 -8.09 -3.42
CA GLU A 158 1.51 -7.28 -2.77
C GLU A 158 1.97 -7.83 -1.44
N ILE A 159 1.10 -8.63 -0.86
CA ILE A 159 1.33 -9.57 0.17
C ILE A 159 2.61 -10.36 -0.01
N GLN A 160 2.79 -11.31 -0.94
CA GLN A 160 3.76 -12.41 -0.80
C GLN A 160 5.28 -12.07 -0.87
N ARG A 161 5.66 -10.80 -0.67
CA ARG A 161 6.83 -10.13 -1.24
C ARG A 161 7.26 -8.83 -0.50
N THR A 162 7.11 -8.70 0.83
CA THR A 162 7.54 -7.48 1.57
C THR A 162 8.30 -7.72 2.87
N ASN A 163 9.09 -6.72 3.31
CA ASN A 163 9.44 -6.58 4.72
C ASN A 163 8.12 -6.42 5.43
N LEU A 164 7.77 -7.52 6.05
CA LEU A 164 6.56 -7.60 6.79
C LEU A 164 6.66 -6.79 8.05
N GLY A 165 7.79 -6.98 8.75
CA GLY A 165 8.17 -6.53 10.09
C GLY A 165 7.15 -5.60 10.70
N ASN A 166 7.12 -4.41 10.11
CA ASN A 166 6.11 -3.36 10.10
C ASN A 166 4.80 -3.71 10.75
N VAL A 167 4.13 -4.69 10.20
CA VAL A 167 2.74 -4.87 10.54
C VAL A 167 2.58 -5.38 11.96
N ALA A 168 3.66 -5.87 12.57
CA ALA A 168 3.77 -5.90 14.02
C ALA A 168 3.26 -4.67 14.76
N LEU A 169 3.33 -3.44 14.23
CA LEU A 169 2.77 -2.31 15.00
C LEU A 169 1.30 -2.21 14.82
N LEU A 170 0.75 -2.75 13.74
CA LEU A 170 -0.65 -3.02 13.73
C LEU A 170 -0.96 -4.10 14.77
N LEU A 171 0.04 -4.53 15.57
CA LEU A 171 0.01 -5.43 16.70
C LEU A 171 1.06 -5.25 17.88
N LYS A 172 1.00 -4.21 18.78
CA LYS A 172 1.17 -4.39 20.29
C LYS A 172 0.68 -3.43 21.52
N SER A 173 -0.47 -2.70 21.56
CA SER A 173 -1.34 -2.31 22.77
C SER A 173 -2.95 -2.34 23.01
N LEU A 174 -4.12 -2.79 22.42
CA LEU A 174 -4.88 -3.74 21.47
C LEU A 174 -5.19 -5.29 21.73
N GLY A 175 -4.33 -6.34 21.66
CA GLY A 175 -4.67 -7.77 21.96
C GLY A 175 -3.79 -9.01 21.54
N ILE A 176 -3.86 -9.57 20.32
CA ILE A 176 -3.48 -10.99 19.98
C ILE A 176 -2.05 -11.46 20.27
N ASN A 177 -1.82 -11.97 21.47
CA ASN A 177 -0.52 -12.51 21.90
C ASN A 177 -0.03 -13.79 21.21
N ASP A 178 -0.81 -14.35 20.29
CA ASP A 178 -0.48 -15.54 19.51
C ASP A 178 0.00 -15.10 18.11
N LEU A 179 1.01 -15.72 17.44
CA LEU A 179 1.80 -15.06 16.33
C LEU A 179 1.75 -15.60 14.85
N ILE A 180 1.17 -16.78 14.55
CA ILE A 180 1.39 -17.55 13.29
C ILE A 180 0.13 -18.07 12.51
N HIS A 181 -1.10 -18.00 13.06
CA HIS A 181 -2.39 -18.38 12.43
C HIS A 181 -3.50 -17.27 12.48
N PHE A 182 -3.72 -16.50 11.43
CA PHE A 182 -4.97 -15.73 11.24
C PHE A 182 -5.46 -15.88 9.80
N ASP A 183 -6.76 -15.76 9.61
CA ASP A 183 -7.60 -16.07 8.46
C ASP A 183 -7.68 -15.08 7.29
N PHE A 184 -7.81 -15.65 6.09
CA PHE A 184 -7.11 -15.20 4.90
C PHE A 184 -7.60 -15.72 3.55
N MET A 185 -7.31 -14.91 2.53
CA MET A 185 -7.00 -15.44 1.20
C MET A 185 -5.60 -16.12 1.19
N ASP A 186 -4.53 -15.41 1.61
CA ASP A 186 -3.14 -15.68 1.18
C ASP A 186 -2.04 -15.73 2.30
N PRO A 187 -2.14 -16.61 3.32
CA PRO A 187 -1.31 -16.66 4.55
C PRO A 187 0.22 -16.90 4.40
N PRO A 188 1.01 -16.85 5.50
CA PRO A 188 2.45 -16.61 5.46
C PRO A 188 3.44 -17.68 5.04
N PRO A 189 4.72 -17.26 5.00
CA PRO A 189 5.75 -17.93 5.73
C PRO A 189 5.82 -17.43 7.19
N PRO A 190 5.40 -18.19 8.24
CA PRO A 190 6.01 -18.24 9.58
C PRO A 190 7.49 -18.61 9.65
N GLU A 191 8.13 -18.64 8.48
CA GLU A 191 9.30 -17.80 8.26
C GLU A 191 9.01 -16.32 8.54
N THR A 192 8.94 -15.45 7.51
CA THR A 192 8.83 -13.98 7.43
C THR A 192 8.42 -13.18 8.69
N LEU A 193 7.64 -13.79 9.57
CA LEU A 193 7.14 -13.39 10.88
C LEU A 193 8.19 -13.41 12.01
N VAL A 194 8.86 -14.53 12.26
CA VAL A 194 9.45 -14.75 13.60
C VAL A 194 10.85 -14.11 13.83
N LEU A 195 11.71 -13.92 12.81
CA LEU A 195 12.88 -13.00 12.88
C LEU A 195 12.44 -11.59 13.23
N ALA A 196 11.22 -11.22 12.88
CA ALA A 196 10.71 -9.95 13.33
C ALA A 196 10.42 -10.03 14.84
N LEU A 197 9.79 -11.09 15.38
CA LEU A 197 9.55 -11.24 16.85
C LEU A 197 10.79 -10.81 17.67
N GLU A 198 11.94 -11.19 17.15
CA GLU A 198 13.30 -10.82 17.56
C GLU A 198 13.67 -9.33 17.22
N GLN A 199 13.48 -8.86 15.99
CA GLN A 199 13.99 -7.58 15.44
C GLN A 199 13.54 -6.26 16.15
N LEU A 200 12.34 -6.09 16.75
CA LEU A 200 12.09 -4.96 17.72
C LEU A 200 11.96 -5.37 19.16
N TYR A 201 12.22 -6.64 19.45
CA TYR A 201 12.75 -6.88 20.77
C TYR A 201 14.13 -6.20 20.86
N ALA A 202 14.91 -6.18 19.77
CA ALA A 202 16.10 -5.34 19.65
C ALA A 202 15.83 -3.81 19.65
N LEU A 203 14.85 -3.26 18.91
CA LEU A 203 14.53 -1.81 19.01
C LEU A 203 13.85 -1.37 20.34
N GLY A 204 13.74 -2.26 21.34
CA GLY A 204 13.20 -1.93 22.67
C GLY A 204 11.70 -1.55 22.71
N ALA A 205 11.03 -1.61 21.55
CA ALA A 205 9.66 -1.17 21.39
C ALA A 205 8.63 -2.25 21.72
N LEU A 206 9.06 -3.47 22.07
CA LEU A 206 8.45 -4.14 23.23
C LEU A 206 9.53 -4.66 24.16
N ASN A 207 9.14 -4.87 25.42
CA ASN A 207 9.89 -5.69 26.37
C ASN A 207 9.97 -7.18 25.95
N HIS A 208 10.59 -8.00 26.80
CA HIS A 208 10.84 -9.43 26.60
C HIS A 208 9.59 -10.32 26.66
N MET A 209 8.49 -9.84 27.23
CA MET A 209 7.17 -10.50 27.19
C MET A 209 6.38 -10.12 25.94
N GLY A 210 6.69 -8.94 25.40
CA GLY A 210 5.96 -8.29 24.32
C GLY A 210 4.93 -7.28 24.81
N GLU A 211 5.33 -6.16 25.42
CA GLU A 211 4.47 -5.04 25.87
C GLU A 211 5.14 -3.64 25.70
N LEU A 212 4.37 -2.54 25.68
CA LEU A 212 4.78 -1.14 25.29
C LEU A 212 5.07 -0.12 26.45
N THR A 213 5.57 1.09 26.13
CA THR A 213 6.10 2.14 27.06
C THR A 213 5.34 3.50 27.07
N LYS A 214 5.62 4.46 28.00
CA LYS A 214 4.70 5.58 28.42
C LYS A 214 5.38 6.95 28.77
N TRP A 215 4.65 8.09 28.64
CA TRP A 215 5.14 9.51 28.77
C TRP A 215 4.93 10.24 30.13
N GLN A 216 3.86 9.90 30.86
CA GLN A 216 3.18 10.80 31.82
C GLN A 216 4.02 11.30 33.02
N SER A 217 5.02 10.54 33.46
CA SER A 217 5.86 10.85 34.64
C SER A 217 6.74 12.10 34.48
N SER A 218 6.89 12.62 33.25
CA SER A 218 7.71 13.80 32.91
C SER A 218 7.09 15.16 33.29
N GLY A 219 5.95 15.20 33.99
CA GLY A 219 5.23 16.44 34.32
C GLY A 219 4.69 17.17 33.08
N TYR A 220 4.49 16.45 31.97
CA TYR A 220 4.13 17.00 30.65
C TYR A 220 5.16 18.02 30.09
N SER A 221 6.44 17.89 30.48
CA SER A 221 7.51 18.82 30.14
C SER A 221 7.73 18.99 28.64
N MET A 222 7.78 20.24 28.18
CA MET A 222 8.16 20.60 26.80
C MET A 222 9.63 20.24 26.51
N GLN A 223 10.52 20.30 27.51
CA GLN A 223 11.91 19.90 27.37
C GLN A 223 12.02 18.38 27.14
N TRP A 224 11.30 17.57 27.93
CA TRP A 224 11.24 16.12 27.71
C TRP A 224 10.74 15.78 26.30
N CYS A 225 9.74 16.50 25.80
CA CYS A 225 9.26 16.32 24.42
C CYS A 225 10.35 16.65 23.38
N PHE A 226 11.13 17.72 23.59
CA PHE A 226 12.27 18.05 22.72
C PHE A 226 13.36 16.96 22.76
N ASP A 227 13.79 16.55 23.96
CA ASP A 227 14.85 15.56 24.17
C ASP A 227 14.49 14.17 23.60
N ASN A 228 13.20 13.84 23.53
CA ASN A 228 12.67 12.58 22.99
C ASN A 228 12.09 12.74 21.56
N PHE A 229 12.39 13.84 20.86
CA PHE A 229 11.96 14.12 19.47
C PHE A 229 10.42 14.11 19.23
N ILE A 230 9.64 14.36 20.27
CA ILE A 230 8.17 14.31 20.29
C ILE A 230 7.55 15.72 20.14
N GLN A 231 6.50 15.83 19.32
CA GLN A 231 5.84 17.12 19.06
C GLN A 231 4.96 17.57 20.24
N TYR A 232 5.49 18.46 21.08
CA TYR A 232 4.80 19.03 22.25
C TYR A 232 3.38 19.54 21.97
N ARG A 233 3.14 20.23 20.84
CA ARG A 233 1.80 20.72 20.44
C ARG A 233 0.78 19.59 20.28
N SER A 234 1.20 18.48 19.67
CA SER A 234 0.37 17.30 19.41
C SER A 234 0.05 16.56 20.71
N MET A 235 1.05 16.42 21.60
CA MET A 235 0.88 15.79 22.91
C MET A 235 -0.01 16.62 23.85
N ARG A 236 0.13 17.96 23.84
CA ARG A 236 -0.79 18.85 24.56
C ARG A 236 -2.23 18.68 24.07
N ARG A 237 -2.46 18.70 22.75
CA ARG A 237 -3.80 18.46 22.18
C ARG A 237 -4.39 17.10 22.60
N ALA A 238 -3.57 16.04 22.65
CA ALA A 238 -4.02 14.73 23.09
C ALA A 238 -4.46 14.73 24.57
N ARG A 239 -3.73 15.42 25.45
CA ARG A 239 -4.13 15.62 26.85
C ARG A 239 -5.42 16.44 26.97
N ASP A 240 -5.49 17.58 26.28
CA ASP A 240 -6.64 18.49 26.33
C ASP A 240 -7.93 17.81 25.80
N VAL A 241 -7.82 16.83 24.89
CA VAL A 241 -8.93 15.96 24.44
C VAL A 241 -9.27 14.87 25.47
N ARG A 242 -8.26 14.26 26.11
CA ARG A 242 -8.48 13.27 27.19
C ARG A 242 -9.27 13.87 28.35
N GLU A 243 -8.92 15.08 28.79
CA GLU A 243 -9.61 15.82 29.85
C GLU A 243 -11.11 16.07 29.51
N GLN A 244 -11.40 16.37 28.23
CA GLN A 244 -12.79 16.51 27.75
C GLN A 244 -13.56 15.18 27.77
N ILE A 245 -12.91 14.07 27.41
CA ILE A 245 -13.52 12.73 27.41
C ILE A 245 -13.79 12.26 28.84
N GLU A 246 -12.88 12.45 29.80
CA GLU A 246 -13.12 12.15 31.22
C GLU A 246 -14.30 12.95 31.77
N GLY A 247 -14.42 14.23 31.39
CA GLY A 247 -15.57 15.07 31.74
C GLY A 247 -16.89 14.62 31.13
N LEU A 248 -16.89 13.90 30.01
CA LEU A 248 -18.08 13.28 29.41
C LEU A 248 -18.41 11.93 30.04
N ILE A 249 -17.41 11.07 30.26
CA ILE A 249 -17.52 9.77 30.95
C ILE A 249 -18.17 9.97 32.34
N THR A 250 -17.69 10.95 33.10
CA THR A 250 -18.23 11.32 34.42
C THR A 250 -19.70 11.77 34.36
N ARG A 251 -20.12 12.45 33.28
CA ARG A 251 -21.52 12.91 33.09
C ARG A 251 -22.49 11.82 32.64
N VAL A 252 -21.98 10.70 32.15
CA VAL A 252 -22.76 9.52 31.73
C VAL A 252 -22.68 8.42 32.82
N GLU A 253 -22.16 8.77 34.00
CA GLU A 253 -22.04 7.89 35.18
C GLU A 253 -21.24 6.60 34.93
N ILE A 254 -20.31 6.65 33.97
CA ILE A 254 -19.40 5.55 33.65
C ILE A 254 -18.18 5.61 34.59
N GLU A 255 -17.93 4.53 35.32
CA GLU A 255 -16.81 4.46 36.28
C GLU A 255 -15.43 4.45 35.57
N MET A 256 -14.52 5.32 36.01
CA MET A 256 -13.16 5.40 35.50
C MET A 256 -12.23 4.38 36.16
N VAL A 257 -12.35 3.12 35.74
CA VAL A 257 -11.47 2.02 36.17
C VAL A 257 -10.10 2.06 35.49
N SER A 258 -9.06 1.58 36.18
CA SER A 258 -7.70 1.47 35.64
C SER A 258 -6.96 0.29 36.24
N ASN A 259 -6.31 -0.52 35.39
CA ASN A 259 -5.37 -1.56 35.80
C ASN A 259 -3.99 -1.17 35.25
N ALA A 260 -3.00 -1.03 36.13
CA ALA A 260 -1.68 -0.52 35.76
C ALA A 260 -0.72 -1.61 35.26
N SER A 261 -0.99 -2.87 35.61
CA SER A 261 -0.12 -4.05 35.40
C SER A 261 -0.55 -4.95 34.25
N GLU A 262 -1.76 -4.75 33.71
CA GLU A 262 -2.28 -5.55 32.59
C GLU A 262 -2.55 -4.66 31.38
N ASP A 263 -2.06 -5.09 30.21
CA ASP A 263 -2.41 -4.44 28.95
C ASP A 263 -3.69 -5.04 28.32
N VAL A 264 -3.95 -6.35 28.52
CA VAL A 264 -5.10 -7.14 28.05
C VAL A 264 -6.49 -6.44 28.16
N PRO A 265 -6.81 -5.66 29.21
CA PRO A 265 -8.07 -4.91 29.28
C PRO A 265 -8.12 -3.69 28.36
N ILE A 266 -7.07 -2.86 28.34
CA ILE A 266 -6.91 -1.72 27.39
C ILE A 266 -7.04 -2.25 25.96
N ARG A 267 -6.41 -3.40 25.77
CA ARG A 267 -6.39 -4.19 24.57
C ARG A 267 -7.82 -4.57 24.13
N LYS A 268 -8.56 -5.34 24.93
CA LYS A 268 -9.99 -5.69 24.68
C LYS A 268 -10.91 -4.48 24.50
N ALA A 269 -10.62 -3.32 25.09
CA ALA A 269 -11.46 -2.13 24.93
C ALA A 269 -11.39 -1.56 23.50
N ILE A 270 -10.18 -1.33 22.99
CA ILE A 270 -10.02 -0.79 21.64
C ILE A 270 -10.37 -1.90 20.60
N THR A 271 -10.24 -3.18 20.96
CA THR A 271 -10.73 -4.35 20.19
C THR A 271 -12.21 -4.20 19.84
N ALA A 272 -13.04 -3.95 20.85
CA ALA A 272 -14.47 -3.77 20.67
C ALA A 272 -14.82 -2.53 19.82
N GLY A 273 -13.97 -1.49 19.81
CA GLY A 273 -14.15 -0.31 18.98
C GLY A 273 -13.82 -0.52 17.49
N TYR A 274 -12.85 -1.38 17.18
CA TYR A 274 -12.24 -1.47 15.84
C TYR A 274 -12.25 -2.88 15.24
N TYR A 275 -13.03 -3.83 15.77
CA TYR A 275 -13.13 -5.24 15.31
C TYR A 275 -13.37 -5.44 13.80
N TYR A 276 -13.79 -4.42 13.04
CA TYR A 276 -13.95 -4.49 11.58
C TYR A 276 -12.65 -4.14 10.82
N HIS A 277 -11.78 -3.32 11.43
CA HIS A 277 -10.40 -3.05 11.00
C HIS A 277 -9.44 -4.19 11.36
N THR A 278 -9.93 -5.42 11.48
CA THR A 278 -9.11 -6.57 11.87
C THR A 278 -8.50 -7.21 10.63
N GLY A 279 -7.27 -7.70 10.75
CA GLY A 279 -6.39 -7.93 9.62
C GLY A 279 -5.07 -8.60 9.99
N VAL A 280 -4.43 -9.26 9.04
CA VAL A 280 -4.06 -10.65 9.31
C VAL A 280 -2.69 -10.95 8.78
N LEU A 281 -1.79 -11.61 9.54
CA LEU A 281 -0.37 -11.79 9.16
C LEU A 281 -0.15 -12.90 8.15
N SER A 282 0.29 -12.55 6.95
CA SER A 282 0.12 -13.27 5.66
C SER A 282 1.43 -13.53 4.91
N LYS A 283 1.35 -14.11 3.70
CA LYS A 283 2.57 -14.25 2.87
C LYS A 283 3.11 -12.88 2.61
N GLY A 284 4.34 -12.61 3.06
CA GLY A 284 5.07 -11.35 2.91
C GLY A 284 4.31 -10.06 3.24
N GLY A 285 3.14 -10.12 3.87
CA GLY A 285 2.21 -8.99 4.01
C GLY A 285 1.08 -9.32 4.95
N TYR A 286 0.04 -8.50 4.99
CA TYR A 286 -1.16 -8.73 5.77
C TYR A 286 -2.43 -8.63 4.95
N LYS A 287 -3.55 -9.16 5.46
CA LYS A 287 -4.89 -8.91 4.91
C LYS A 287 -5.83 -8.24 5.90
N THR A 288 -7.12 -8.29 5.62
CA THR A 288 -8.25 -7.86 6.47
C THR A 288 -9.21 -9.04 6.59
N VAL A 289 -9.84 -9.37 7.72
CA VAL A 289 -10.41 -10.74 7.91
C VAL A 289 -11.46 -11.13 6.87
N LYS A 290 -12.31 -10.17 6.50
CA LYS A 290 -13.50 -10.42 5.68
C LYS A 290 -13.32 -10.03 4.22
N HIS A 291 -12.65 -8.90 3.96
CA HIS A 291 -12.39 -8.46 2.60
C HIS A 291 -11.09 -9.06 2.06
N GLN A 292 -10.24 -9.55 2.95
CA GLN A 292 -8.98 -10.23 2.68
C GLN A 292 -8.12 -9.44 1.67
N GLN A 293 -8.20 -8.11 1.84
CA GLN A 293 -7.50 -7.06 1.11
C GLN A 293 -6.06 -7.01 1.58
N THR A 294 -5.12 -7.05 0.64
CA THR A 294 -3.68 -7.01 0.90
C THR A 294 -3.20 -5.66 1.42
N VAL A 295 -2.55 -5.66 2.57
CA VAL A 295 -2.09 -4.50 3.33
C VAL A 295 -0.75 -4.80 4.01
N HIS A 296 0.05 -3.79 4.31
CA HIS A 296 1.34 -3.82 4.99
C HIS A 296 1.35 -2.68 6.00
N ILE A 297 2.41 -2.43 6.78
CA ILE A 297 2.50 -1.22 7.61
C ILE A 297 3.53 -0.26 7.05
N HIS A 298 3.36 0.98 7.46
CA HIS A 298 4.30 2.07 7.33
C HIS A 298 5.63 1.93 8.15
N PRO A 299 6.83 1.92 7.50
CA PRO A 299 8.18 1.75 8.11
C PRO A 299 8.59 2.60 9.31
N THR A 300 7.81 3.63 9.68
CA THR A 300 8.06 4.45 10.87
C THR A 300 7.46 3.86 12.14
N SER A 301 6.90 2.67 12.05
CA SER A 301 6.26 2.03 13.17
C SER A 301 7.30 1.67 14.23
N SER A 302 6.99 1.96 15.50
CA SER A 302 7.69 1.37 16.64
C SER A 302 7.64 -0.15 16.62
N LEU A 303 6.89 -0.77 15.71
CA LEU A 303 7.11 -2.15 15.36
C LEU A 303 7.32 -2.38 13.82
N PHE A 304 8.26 -1.67 13.15
CA PHE A 304 8.80 -1.99 11.79
C PHE A 304 9.31 -3.45 11.61
N GLU A 305 9.26 -4.28 12.63
CA GLU A 305 10.18 -5.40 12.72
C GLU A 305 9.69 -6.40 13.82
N LYS A 306 8.38 -6.80 13.99
CA LYS A 306 7.92 -7.83 15.03
C LYS A 306 7.00 -9.01 14.69
N LEU A 307 6.09 -8.84 13.76
CA LEU A 307 5.11 -9.78 13.22
C LEU A 307 4.49 -10.85 14.14
N PRO A 308 3.74 -10.40 15.15
CA PRO A 308 2.59 -11.13 15.68
C PRO A 308 1.49 -11.46 14.63
N ARG A 309 0.41 -12.17 14.99
CA ARG A 309 -0.48 -12.90 14.04
C ARG A 309 -1.60 -12.10 13.42
N TRP A 310 -2.17 -11.19 14.20
CA TRP A 310 -3.43 -10.52 13.93
C TRP A 310 -3.30 -9.08 14.36
N VAL A 311 -3.96 -8.17 13.64
CA VAL A 311 -3.99 -6.71 13.79
C VAL A 311 -5.38 -6.28 14.28
N VAL A 312 -5.45 -5.04 14.74
CA VAL A 312 -6.50 -4.10 14.31
C VAL A 312 -5.88 -2.79 13.84
N TYR A 313 -6.41 -2.17 12.77
CA TYR A 313 -6.00 -0.83 12.33
C TYR A 313 -6.73 0.29 13.07
N TYR A 314 -5.99 1.37 13.34
CA TYR A 314 -6.56 2.70 13.31
C TYR A 314 -6.83 3.11 11.85
N GLU A 315 -5.79 3.20 11.00
CA GLU A 315 -5.93 3.63 9.59
C GLU A 315 -5.15 2.77 8.56
N LEU A 316 -5.58 2.83 7.30
CA LEU A 316 -4.84 2.41 6.09
C LEU A 316 -4.32 3.66 5.36
N VAL A 317 -3.04 3.70 4.97
CA VAL A 317 -2.47 4.78 4.15
C VAL A 317 -1.76 4.21 2.92
N PHE A 318 -2.33 4.39 1.73
CA PHE A 318 -1.70 3.98 0.48
C PHE A 318 -0.57 4.94 0.07
N THR A 319 0.55 4.40 -0.42
CA THR A 319 1.68 5.18 -0.96
C THR A 319 2.30 4.51 -2.20
N THR A 320 3.25 3.60 -1.98
CA THR A 320 3.80 2.63 -2.96
C THR A 320 3.39 1.19 -2.64
N LYS A 321 2.60 1.06 -1.57
CA LYS A 321 2.01 -0.11 -0.92
C LYS A 321 0.84 0.39 -0.06
N GLU A 322 -0.10 -0.49 0.31
CA GLU A 322 -1.09 -0.13 1.35
C GLU A 322 -0.42 -0.24 2.73
N TYR A 323 -0.29 0.89 3.45
CA TYR A 323 0.46 0.99 4.70
C TYR A 323 -0.41 1.42 5.90
N MET A 324 -0.79 0.42 6.69
CA MET A 324 -1.40 0.46 8.01
C MET A 324 -0.60 1.32 9.04
N ARG A 325 -1.25 1.99 10.02
CA ARG A 325 -0.61 2.94 11.00
C ARG A 325 -1.34 3.18 12.35
N GLN A 326 -0.55 3.49 13.43
CA GLN A 326 -0.87 3.87 14.86
C GLN A 326 -1.59 2.88 15.84
N VAL A 327 -0.97 1.81 16.41
CA VAL A 327 -1.77 0.57 16.41
C VAL A 327 -1.41 -0.72 17.17
N ILE A 328 -2.32 -1.74 17.04
CA ILE A 328 -2.28 -3.11 17.63
C ILE A 328 -3.45 -4.16 17.28
N GLU A 329 -3.15 -5.46 17.04
CA GLU A 329 -3.64 -6.82 17.49
C GLU A 329 -4.92 -6.91 18.32
N ILE A 330 -5.83 -7.90 18.29
CA ILE A 330 -7.02 -8.00 19.22
C ILE A 330 -7.63 -9.42 19.57
N GLU A 331 -7.16 -10.25 20.56
CA GLU A 331 -7.07 -11.77 20.44
C GLU A 331 -8.16 -12.52 19.64
N SER A 332 -7.77 -13.57 18.90
CA SER A 332 -8.67 -14.20 17.94
C SER A 332 -9.89 -14.83 18.62
N SER A 333 -9.68 -15.33 19.83
CA SER A 333 -10.70 -15.61 20.84
C SER A 333 -11.57 -14.38 21.14
N TRP A 334 -10.96 -13.25 21.49
CA TRP A 334 -11.64 -11.99 21.78
C TRP A 334 -12.47 -11.43 20.62
N LEU A 335 -12.18 -11.79 19.36
CA LEU A 335 -13.04 -11.45 18.23
C LEU A 335 -14.36 -12.21 18.23
N LEU A 336 -14.36 -13.45 18.72
CA LEU A 336 -15.60 -14.17 19.03
C LEU A 336 -16.22 -13.64 20.34
N ASP A 337 -15.43 -13.12 21.29
CA ASP A 337 -15.99 -12.48 22.50
C ASP A 337 -16.73 -11.17 22.15
N VAL A 338 -16.11 -10.25 21.39
CA VAL A 338 -16.67 -8.90 21.12
C VAL A 338 -17.59 -8.85 19.90
N ALA A 339 -17.40 -9.74 18.92
CA ALA A 339 -18.14 -9.72 17.66
C ALA A 339 -18.52 -11.14 17.15
N PRO A 340 -19.19 -11.99 17.96
CA PRO A 340 -19.64 -13.34 17.56
C PRO A 340 -20.70 -13.33 16.45
N HIS A 341 -21.33 -12.18 16.21
CA HIS A 341 -22.24 -11.96 15.08
C HIS A 341 -21.50 -11.79 13.74
N TYR A 342 -20.23 -11.36 13.81
CA TYR A 342 -19.39 -11.05 12.65
C TYR A 342 -18.40 -12.18 12.38
N TYR A 343 -17.82 -12.79 13.41
CA TYR A 343 -16.83 -13.88 13.31
C TYR A 343 -17.40 -15.25 13.66
N LYS A 344 -16.86 -16.29 13.02
CA LYS A 344 -17.18 -17.71 13.29
C LYS A 344 -15.90 -18.50 13.53
N GLN A 345 -16.01 -19.68 14.14
CA GLN A 345 -14.87 -20.54 14.44
C GLN A 345 -14.02 -20.87 13.20
N ASN A 346 -14.66 -21.06 12.05
CA ASN A 346 -13.99 -21.34 10.78
C ASN A 346 -13.07 -20.16 10.38
N ASP A 347 -13.57 -18.93 10.50
CA ASP A 347 -12.91 -17.64 10.24
C ASP A 347 -11.70 -17.35 11.17
N LEU A 348 -11.35 -18.26 12.08
CA LEU A 348 -10.12 -18.21 12.88
C LEU A 348 -9.17 -19.39 12.60
N SER A 349 -9.49 -20.28 11.65
CA SER A 349 -8.95 -21.66 11.65
C SER A 349 -8.33 -22.18 10.34
N GLU A 350 -8.76 -21.72 9.15
CA GLU A 350 -8.14 -22.16 7.89
C GLU A 350 -6.68 -21.70 7.79
N SER A 351 -6.47 -20.52 8.34
CA SER A 351 -5.25 -19.88 8.75
C SER A 351 -4.18 -20.72 9.42
N ASN A 352 -4.54 -21.71 10.23
CA ASN A 352 -3.58 -22.43 11.07
C ASN A 352 -2.60 -23.31 10.29
N LYS A 353 -2.81 -23.44 8.98
CA LYS A 353 -2.25 -24.53 8.17
C LYS A 353 -1.08 -24.11 7.26
N ARG A 354 -0.91 -22.82 6.98
CA ARG A 354 0.03 -22.33 5.96
C ARG A 354 1.33 -21.85 6.63
N ILE A 355 2.19 -22.81 7.02
CA ILE A 355 3.39 -22.63 7.88
C ILE A 355 4.70 -23.26 7.32
N PRO A 356 5.79 -22.49 7.11
CA PRO A 356 7.19 -22.93 7.03
C PRO A 356 8.07 -22.34 8.17
N LYS A 357 9.40 -22.48 8.14
CA LYS A 357 10.20 -22.75 9.36
C LYS A 357 11.48 -21.93 9.66
N ASN A 358 12.11 -21.28 8.69
CA ASN A 358 13.46 -20.66 8.79
C ASN A 358 13.56 -19.26 9.46
N PHE A 359 12.68 -18.87 10.41
CA PHE A 359 12.79 -17.57 11.12
C PHE A 359 12.90 -17.79 12.64
N LYS A 360 14.12 -18.06 13.13
CA LYS A 360 14.46 -17.98 14.57
C LYS A 360 15.95 -17.76 14.71
N SER A 361 16.38 -16.65 15.32
CA SER A 361 17.75 -16.43 15.80
C SER A 361 17.80 -15.38 16.91
#